data_AF-A0A4D7QVB5-F1
#
_entry.id   AF-A0A4D7QVB5-F1
#
_cell.length_a   1.000
_cell.length_b   1.000
_cell.length_c   1.000
_cell.angle_alpha   90.00
_cell.angle_beta   90.00
_cell.angle_gamma   90.00
#
_symmetry.space_group_name_H-M   'P 1'
#
loop_
_entity.id
_entity.type
_entity.pdbx_description
1 polymer ?
#
loop_
_entity_poly.entity_id
_entity_poly.type
_entity_poly.pdbx_seq_one_letter_code
_entity_poly.pdbx_strand_id
1 'polypeptide(L)'
;MRLRIIIAAAAGLFAFADLAAAQTAPAASTRSRSTTAAPATGTPAATTTTRRARSPAQLRNDQIMRACGAEWRAGKTALQAAGKTWRTFLPECRARRVRT
;
A
#
# COMPACT_ATOMS: atom_id res chain seq x y z
N MET A 1 -8.34 19.45 -28.45
CA MET A 1 -9.52 20.20 -27.94
C MET A 1 -9.02 21.22 -26.92
N ARG A 2 -8.78 22.45 -27.41
CA ARG A 2 -8.71 23.75 -26.74
C ARG A 2 -8.16 23.82 -25.31
N LEU A 3 -6.84 23.99 -25.26
CA LEU A 3 -6.11 24.80 -24.27
C LEU A 3 -6.71 26.22 -24.21
N ARG A 4 -7.46 26.51 -23.15
CA ARG A 4 -7.82 27.81 -22.58
C ARG A 4 -8.16 27.46 -21.11
N ILE A 5 -7.67 28.08 -20.05
CA ILE A 5 -7.61 29.50 -19.76
C ILE A 5 -6.57 29.69 -18.66
N ILE A 6 -5.82 30.75 -18.86
CA ILE A 6 -4.77 31.31 -18.02
C ILE A 6 -5.35 31.80 -16.69
N ILE A 7 -4.59 31.54 -15.63
CA ILE A 7 -4.53 32.22 -14.33
C ILE A 7 -5.11 33.65 -14.38
N ALA A 8 -6.21 33.90 -13.67
CA ALA A 8 -6.60 35.24 -13.23
C ALA A 8 -7.58 35.16 -12.05
N ALA A 9 -7.47 36.13 -11.15
CA ALA A 9 -8.27 36.38 -9.94
C ALA A 9 -7.94 35.45 -8.76
N ALA A 10 -6.86 35.73 -8.02
CA ALA A 10 -6.87 36.74 -6.95
C ALA A 10 -7.93 36.45 -5.88
N ALA A 11 -7.44 35.96 -4.73
CA ALA A 11 -7.71 36.59 -3.45
C ALA A 11 -9.17 36.97 -3.16
N GLY A 12 -10.03 35.96 -3.01
CA GLY A 12 -11.21 36.05 -2.16
C GLY A 12 -10.79 35.86 -0.70
N LEU A 13 -10.12 36.88 -0.15
CA LEU A 13 -9.99 37.08 1.29
C LEU A 13 -11.39 37.17 1.94
N PHE A 14 -11.48 36.72 3.18
CA PHE A 14 -12.61 36.87 4.13
C PHE A 14 -13.81 35.93 4.00
N ALA A 15 -13.68 34.72 4.57
CA ALA A 15 -14.79 34.06 5.29
C ALA A 15 -14.32 32.99 6.31
N PHE A 16 -13.11 33.11 6.87
CA PHE A 16 -12.68 32.30 8.02
C PHE A 16 -12.40 33.20 9.22
N ALA A 17 -13.39 34.02 9.58
CA ALA A 17 -13.54 34.54 10.93
C ALA A 17 -14.83 33.90 11.47
N ASP A 18 -14.78 33.41 12.71
CA ASP A 18 -15.90 32.88 13.49
C ASP A 18 -16.18 31.36 13.49
N LEU A 19 -15.14 30.56 13.77
CA LEU A 19 -15.33 29.38 14.63
C LEU A 19 -14.10 29.18 15.53
N ALA A 20 -13.76 30.24 16.27
CA ALA A 20 -12.71 30.27 17.28
C ALA A 20 -13.32 30.62 18.65
N ALA A 21 -13.96 29.65 19.31
CA ALA A 21 -14.22 29.69 20.75
C ALA A 21 -14.70 28.34 21.29
N ALA A 22 -13.81 27.34 21.32
CA ALA A 22 -13.77 26.31 22.37
C ALA A 22 -12.81 25.21 21.94
N GLN A 23 -11.50 25.38 22.20
CA GLN A 23 -10.59 24.26 22.44
C GLN A 23 -9.46 24.78 23.36
N THR A 24 -9.86 25.29 24.53
CA THR A 24 -8.95 25.57 25.64
C THR A 24 -8.31 24.26 26.09
N ALA A 25 -6.99 24.18 25.99
CA ALA A 25 -6.12 23.09 26.47
C ALA A 25 -6.16 22.98 28.02
N PRO A 26 -5.34 22.14 28.70
CA PRO A 26 -4.62 20.90 28.32
C PRO A 26 -4.90 19.74 29.33
N ALA A 27 -4.70 18.47 28.96
CA ALA A 27 -4.42 17.42 29.95
C ALA A 27 -3.76 16.22 29.30
N ALA A 28 -2.49 16.03 29.63
CA ALA A 28 -1.84 14.73 29.84
C ALA A 28 -2.44 13.53 29.08
N SER A 29 -2.02 13.33 27.83
CA SER A 29 -2.10 11.99 27.24
C SER A 29 -1.00 11.15 27.89
N THR A 30 -1.37 10.55 29.01
CA THR A 30 -0.60 9.57 29.76
C THR A 30 0.01 8.56 28.80
N ARG A 31 1.34 8.51 28.83
CA ARG A 31 2.14 7.38 28.37
C ARG A 31 1.66 6.15 29.13
N SER A 32 0.68 5.45 28.57
CA SER A 32 0.21 4.18 29.10
C SER A 32 1.23 3.10 28.75
N ARG A 33 2.31 3.09 29.53
CA ARG A 33 3.19 1.94 29.66
C ARG A 33 2.55 1.07 30.72
N SER A 34 2.02 -0.08 30.28
CA SER A 34 2.14 -1.40 30.93
C SER A 34 0.91 -2.24 30.62
N THR A 35 1.09 -3.29 29.83
CA THR A 35 0.47 -4.58 30.18
C THR A 35 1.37 -5.71 29.66
N THR A 36 2.11 -6.28 30.61
CA THR A 36 2.33 -7.70 30.85
C THR A 36 2.45 -8.63 29.63
N ALA A 37 3.66 -9.19 29.48
CA ALA A 37 3.89 -10.43 28.77
C ALA A 37 3.10 -11.57 29.42
N ALA A 38 2.17 -12.16 28.67
CA ALA A 38 1.67 -13.51 28.87
C ALA A 38 2.05 -14.30 27.61
N PRO A 39 2.46 -15.58 27.72
CA PRO A 39 2.74 -16.40 26.55
C PRO A 39 1.41 -16.67 25.86
N ALA A 40 1.13 -15.95 24.78
CA ALA A 40 0.11 -16.36 23.84
C ALA A 40 0.63 -17.58 23.09
N THR A 41 0.56 -18.76 23.73
CA THR A 41 0.41 -20.03 23.00
C THR A 41 -1.04 -20.09 22.50
N GLY A 42 -1.43 -19.07 21.74
CA GLY A 42 -2.63 -19.07 20.95
C GLY A 42 -2.26 -19.62 19.59
N THR A 43 -2.47 -20.92 19.40
CA THR A 43 -2.71 -21.47 18.07
C THR A 43 -3.66 -20.50 17.36
N PRO A 44 -3.32 -19.88 16.22
CA PRO A 44 -4.24 -18.98 15.55
C PRO A 44 -5.47 -19.81 15.21
N ALA A 45 -6.55 -19.58 15.95
CA ALA A 45 -7.87 -20.11 15.67
C ALA A 45 -8.21 -19.64 14.26
N ALA A 46 -8.12 -20.55 13.30
CA ALA A 46 -8.49 -20.30 11.94
C ALA A 46 -9.96 -19.90 11.95
N THR A 47 -10.22 -18.61 11.81
CA THR A 47 -11.55 -18.10 11.55
C THR A 47 -11.96 -18.72 10.23
N THR A 48 -12.88 -19.68 10.26
CA THR A 48 -13.44 -20.33 9.07
C THR A 48 -14.37 -19.35 8.37
N THR A 49 -13.84 -18.21 7.93
CA THR A 49 -14.43 -17.46 6.84
C THR A 49 -14.40 -18.40 5.65
N THR A 50 -15.57 -18.84 5.17
CA THR A 50 -15.71 -19.64 3.95
C THR A 50 -14.87 -19.00 2.85
N ARG A 51 -13.66 -19.53 2.65
CA ARG A 51 -12.71 -18.99 1.69
C ARG A 51 -13.28 -19.33 0.33
N ARG A 52 -13.84 -18.33 -0.35
CA ARG A 52 -14.31 -18.48 -1.72
C ARG A 52 -13.16 -19.06 -2.56
N ALA A 53 -13.49 -20.07 -3.37
CA ALA A 53 -12.51 -20.65 -4.28
C ALA A 53 -11.92 -19.54 -5.17
N ARG A 54 -10.60 -19.57 -5.38
CA ARG A 54 -9.94 -18.61 -6.27
C ARG A 54 -10.50 -18.77 -7.68
N SER A 55 -10.83 -17.66 -8.32
CA SER A 55 -11.23 -17.68 -9.72
C SER A 55 -10.05 -18.06 -10.62
N PRO A 56 -10.29 -18.55 -11.86
CA PRO A 56 -9.22 -18.86 -12.80
C PRO A 56 -8.27 -17.67 -13.05
N ALA A 57 -8.80 -16.44 -13.11
CA ALA A 57 -7.99 -15.24 -13.26
C ALA A 57 -7.08 -14.99 -12.04
N GLN A 58 -7.56 -15.24 -10.83
CA GLN A 58 -6.74 -15.16 -9.62
C GLN A 58 -5.64 -16.22 -9.62
N LEU A 59 -5.97 -17.47 -9.98
CA LEU A 59 -4.98 -18.55 -10.09
C LEU A 59 -3.87 -18.21 -11.09
N ARG A 60 -4.20 -17.65 -12.27
CA ARG A 60 -3.20 -17.19 -13.25
C ARG A 60 -2.31 -16.08 -12.70
N ASN A 61 -2.89 -15.08 -12.03
CA ASN A 61 -2.11 -14.02 -11.41
C ASN A 61 -1.14 -14.55 -10.34
N ASP A 62 -1.58 -15.52 -9.53
CA ASP A 62 -0.73 -16.14 -8.51
C ASP A 62 0.41 -16.97 -9.12
N GLN A 63 0.13 -17.69 -10.21
CA GLN A 63 1.17 -18.39 -10.97
C GLN A 63 2.21 -17.42 -11.52
N ILE A 64 1.78 -16.30 -12.12
CA ILE A 64 2.69 -15.26 -12.62
C ILE A 64 3.52 -14.67 -11.48
N MET A 65 2.90 -14.39 -10.33
CA MET A 65 3.61 -13.86 -9.16
C MET A 65 4.68 -14.81 -8.64
N ARG A 66 4.38 -16.11 -8.57
CA ARG A 66 5.36 -17.13 -8.16
C ARG A 66 6.50 -17.24 -9.16
N ALA A 67 6.19 -17.30 -10.46
CA ALA A 67 7.19 -17.41 -11.51
C ALA A 67 8.11 -16.18 -11.55
N CYS A 68 7.55 -14.97 -11.51
CA CYS A 68 8.33 -13.74 -11.41
C CYS A 68 9.14 -13.66 -10.12
N GLY A 69 8.59 -14.12 -9.00
CA GLY A 69 9.31 -14.19 -7.72
C GLY A 69 10.50 -15.15 -7.76
N ALA A 70 10.38 -16.27 -8.45
CA ALA A 70 11.47 -17.22 -8.64
C ALA A 70 12.57 -16.63 -9.52
N GLU A 71 12.23 -16.01 -10.66
CA GLU A 71 13.21 -15.33 -11.53
C GLU A 71 13.95 -14.23 -10.79
N TRP A 72 13.22 -13.38 -10.04
CA TRP A 72 13.85 -12.32 -9.27
C TRP A 72 14.83 -12.85 -8.25
N ARG A 73 14.48 -13.93 -7.53
CA ARG A 73 15.39 -14.55 -6.56
C ARG A 73 16.62 -15.13 -7.22
N ALA A 74 16.48 -15.76 -8.39
CA ALA A 74 17.59 -16.33 -9.15
C ALA A 74 18.54 -15.25 -9.70
N GLY A 75 17.99 -14.14 -10.22
CA GLY A 75 18.74 -13.07 -10.86
C GLY A 75 18.97 -11.83 -9.99
N LYS A 76 18.67 -11.88 -8.68
CA LYS A 76 18.56 -10.68 -7.82
C LYS A 76 19.79 -9.80 -7.90
N THR A 77 20.97 -10.38 -7.74
CA THR A 77 22.23 -9.64 -7.70
C THR A 77 22.51 -8.94 -9.04
N ALA A 78 22.29 -9.62 -10.16
CA ALA A 78 22.47 -9.04 -11.49
C ALA A 78 21.43 -7.93 -11.78
N LEU A 79 20.17 -8.16 -11.39
CA LEU A 79 19.11 -7.17 -11.54
C LEU A 79 19.37 -5.93 -10.68
N GLN A 80 19.86 -6.10 -9.45
CA GLN A 80 20.25 -5.00 -8.57
C GLN A 80 21.48 -4.26 -9.07
N ALA A 81 22.49 -4.97 -9.60
CA ALA A 81 23.64 -4.36 -10.25
C ALA A 81 23.24 -3.53 -11.48
N ALA A 82 22.19 -3.96 -12.20
CA ALA A 82 21.58 -3.20 -13.29
C ALA A 82 20.61 -2.08 -12.82
N GLY A 83 20.55 -1.78 -11.51
CA GLY A 83 19.67 -0.75 -10.95
C GLY A 83 18.19 -1.10 -10.95
N LYS A 84 17.82 -2.35 -11.29
CA LYS A 84 16.44 -2.82 -11.22
C LYS A 84 16.08 -3.17 -9.78
N THR A 85 14.86 -2.83 -9.39
CA THR A 85 14.26 -3.24 -8.13
C THR A 85 13.09 -4.16 -8.41
N TRP A 86 12.59 -4.87 -7.40
CA TRP A 86 11.40 -5.70 -7.56
C TRP A 86 10.21 -4.91 -8.16
N ARG A 87 10.08 -3.63 -7.79
CA ARG A 87 9.04 -2.73 -8.32
C ARG A 87 9.14 -2.49 -9.83
N THR A 88 10.34 -2.42 -10.39
CA THR A 88 10.54 -2.22 -11.83
C THR A 88 10.58 -3.55 -12.59
N PHE A 89 11.10 -4.60 -11.97
CA PHE A 89 11.19 -5.93 -12.58
C PHE A 89 9.82 -6.63 -12.69
N LEU A 90 9.00 -6.59 -11.64
CA LEU A 90 7.71 -7.30 -11.62
C LEU A 90 6.76 -6.91 -12.78
N PRO A 91 6.54 -5.62 -13.10
CA PRO A 91 5.68 -5.25 -14.23
C PRO A 91 6.25 -5.70 -15.57
N GLU A 92 7.58 -5.64 -15.78
CA GLU A 92 8.23 -6.17 -16.99
C GLU A 92 8.05 -7.69 -17.10
N CYS A 93 8.25 -8.40 -15.99
CA CYS A 93 8.10 -9.85 -15.90
C CYS A 93 6.66 -10.30 -16.18
N ARG A 94 5.68 -9.58 -15.63
CA ARG A 94 4.26 -9.78 -15.94
C ARG A 94 3.99 -9.50 -17.42
N ALA A 95 4.43 -8.36 -17.95
CA ALA A 95 4.18 -7.98 -19.34
C ALA A 95 4.68 -9.02 -20.36
N ARG A 96 5.86 -9.62 -20.14
CA ARG A 96 6.37 -10.72 -20.98
C ARG A 96 5.44 -11.94 -20.99
N ARG A 97 4.79 -12.23 -19.86
CA ARG A 97 3.94 -13.40 -19.66
C ARG A 97 2.47 -13.24 -20.06
N VAL A 98 1.97 -12.00 -20.16
CA VAL A 98 0.61 -11.74 -20.66
C VAL A 98 0.58 -11.55 -22.18
N ARG A 99 1.76 -11.34 -22.79
CA ARG A 99 1.94 -11.20 -24.24
C ARG A 99 2.32 -12.52 -24.92
N THR A 100 2.52 -13.57 -24.15
CA THR A 100 2.74 -14.95 -24.59
C THR A 100 1.46 -15.75 -24.40
#